data_AF-A0A2T3XM38-F1
#
_entry.id   AF-A0A2T3XM38-F1
#
_cell.length_a   1.000
_cell.length_b   1.000
_cell.length_c   1.000
_cell.angle_alpha   90.00
_cell.angle_beta   90.00
_cell.angle_gamma   90.00
#
_symmetry.space_group_name_H-M   'P 1'
#
loop_
_entity.id
_entity.type
_entity.pdbx_description
1 polymer ?
#
loop_
_entity_poly.entity_id
_entity_poly.type
_entity_poly.pdbx_seq_one_letter_code
_entity_poly.pdbx_strand_id
1 'polypeptide(L)'
;MVAIPSADELAEAMLRNHVTWFSRNALGVDYEKLKRMIYPRPPYKHFTIMKRNGSPRVISEPRKRLKIIQERVLAFLEPRSGPLKPAVHGFVPKRSILTNARVHCSPKNHHILNLDLQDFFPSITFYRVRGVLRKHPFNLSHHVATVIAHICTLDGTLPQGAPTSPFLSNLVCRSMDRDLTDLARRNLARYTRYADDLTFSFPLKKTSNLPAAVCVVDEDGGITLGAELHDLITNKHHFAINAAKTRLSDRGRRMEVTGLTINKFPNVPRIFVDRIRGALNAWERNGYDAAEKGWQERIVKASTGPYEKKPWKRQTRSGGAPKLKNVLWGKLLYLKMVRGDDDLIYTRLAERYNAAVLKEMAAGPFSARELPVQPVVRDYKTAREAVFVVEWLADYHSSPGHHECPIEAQGTAFAYRELNLLVTCDHVLVGKAEFAGMEVPADFDAPEVVNKMLTVVRPETHESWAARVVYRNKQFDFAILQFDEPPPHHRFFSAMDAPIAPHADGVLIGFPAYQNWNLPDINPQKVLNRTLPNAGMVSFTIANAGSIRPGNSGGPFTDDRLRVAGMAQRGAYMGVGHDECLCFEVMDKFIGEWMAKSAAAAPPAFPRLVA
;
A
#
# COMPACT_ATOMS: atom_id res chain seq x y z
N MET A 1 -30.48 -30.86 -38.14
CA MET A 1 -31.30 -29.77 -37.53
C MET A 1 -30.39 -28.56 -37.33
N VAL A 2 -30.65 -27.45 -38.01
CA VAL A 2 -29.97 -26.18 -37.72
C VAL A 2 -30.60 -25.62 -36.46
N ALA A 3 -29.81 -25.45 -35.40
CA ALA A 3 -30.30 -24.85 -34.15
C ALA A 3 -30.76 -23.41 -34.43
N ILE A 4 -32.01 -23.10 -34.07
CA ILE A 4 -32.54 -21.73 -34.19
C ILE A 4 -31.82 -20.88 -33.13
N PRO A 5 -31.18 -19.76 -33.51
CA PRO A 5 -30.49 -18.91 -32.57
C PRO A 5 -31.47 -18.31 -31.56
N SER A 6 -31.03 -18.20 -30.31
CA SER A 6 -31.78 -17.55 -29.24
C SER A 6 -32.00 -16.06 -29.52
N ALA A 7 -32.97 -15.44 -28.84
CA ALA A 7 -33.23 -14.01 -28.95
C ALA A 7 -32.00 -13.15 -28.63
N ASP A 8 -31.19 -13.57 -27.64
CA ASP A 8 -29.97 -12.89 -27.24
C ASP A 8 -28.86 -13.03 -28.29
N GLU A 9 -28.72 -14.22 -28.90
CA GLU A 9 -27.78 -14.43 -30.01
C GLU A 9 -28.16 -13.59 -31.23
N LEU A 10 -29.45 -13.48 -31.54
CA LEU A 10 -29.94 -12.62 -32.61
C LEU A 10 -29.68 -11.14 -32.29
N ALA A 11 -29.95 -10.70 -31.06
CA ALA A 11 -29.70 -9.32 -30.63
C ALA A 11 -28.21 -8.95 -30.70
N GLU A 12 -27.32 -9.86 -30.27
CA GLU A 12 -25.87 -9.67 -30.38
C GLU A 12 -25.42 -9.67 -31.85
N ALA A 13 -25.96 -10.56 -32.69
CA ALA A 13 -25.69 -10.54 -34.12
C ALA A 13 -26.14 -9.22 -34.77
N MET A 14 -27.28 -8.67 -34.36
CA MET A 14 -27.79 -7.38 -34.81
C MET A 14 -26.86 -6.24 -34.40
N LEU A 15 -26.38 -6.23 -33.15
CA LEU A 15 -25.41 -5.25 -32.64
C LEU A 15 -24.09 -5.27 -33.43
N ARG A 16 -23.64 -6.44 -33.88
CA ARG A 16 -22.38 -6.60 -34.62
C ARG A 16 -22.50 -6.20 -36.09
N ASN A 17 -23.68 -6.36 -36.68
CA ASN A 17 -23.84 -6.25 -38.13
C ASN A 17 -24.59 -5.00 -38.60
N HIS A 18 -25.55 -4.48 -37.82
CA HIS A 18 -26.43 -3.39 -38.24
C HIS A 18 -26.15 -2.09 -37.49
N VAL A 19 -25.73 -1.05 -38.23
CA VAL A 19 -25.33 0.24 -37.67
C VAL A 19 -26.46 0.96 -36.94
N THR A 20 -27.67 0.95 -37.51
CA THR A 20 -28.85 1.60 -36.92
C THR A 20 -29.24 0.93 -35.61
N TRP A 21 -29.23 -0.40 -35.58
CA TRP A 21 -29.47 -1.20 -34.38
C TRP A 21 -28.39 -0.94 -33.32
N PHE A 22 -27.12 -0.95 -33.70
CA PHE A 22 -26.01 -0.65 -32.81
C PHE A 22 -26.12 0.75 -32.19
N SER A 23 -26.33 1.78 -33.02
CA SER A 23 -26.46 3.16 -32.56
C SER A 23 -27.61 3.32 -31.55
N ARG A 24 -28.78 2.74 -31.84
CA ARG A 24 -29.94 2.85 -30.96
C ARG A 24 -29.77 2.05 -29.66
N ASN A 25 -29.32 0.81 -29.74
CA ASN A 25 -29.33 -0.12 -28.61
C ASN A 25 -28.05 -0.10 -27.78
N ALA A 26 -26.87 0.07 -28.39
CA ALA A 26 -25.60 0.19 -27.65
C ALA A 26 -25.28 1.64 -27.27
N LEU A 27 -25.56 2.60 -28.16
CA LEU A 27 -25.21 4.00 -27.93
C LEU A 27 -26.38 4.86 -27.46
N GLY A 28 -27.61 4.35 -27.44
CA GLY A 28 -28.80 5.08 -26.99
C GLY A 28 -29.09 6.34 -27.81
N VAL A 29 -28.66 6.40 -29.08
CA VAL A 29 -28.84 7.56 -29.97
C VAL A 29 -29.17 7.07 -31.37
N ASP A 30 -30.11 7.75 -32.04
CA ASP A 30 -30.46 7.49 -33.43
C ASP A 30 -29.25 7.71 -34.37
N TYR A 31 -29.12 6.91 -35.43
CA TYR A 31 -27.96 6.95 -36.30
C TYR A 31 -27.83 8.28 -37.06
N GLU A 32 -28.92 8.93 -37.48
CA GLU A 32 -28.86 10.23 -38.16
C GLU A 32 -28.45 11.35 -37.20
N LYS A 33 -28.84 11.26 -35.92
CA LYS A 33 -28.34 12.16 -34.87
C LYS A 33 -26.85 11.95 -34.61
N LEU A 34 -26.41 10.69 -34.53
CA LEU A 34 -25.00 10.34 -34.36
C LEU A 34 -24.15 10.84 -35.53
N LYS A 35 -24.60 10.60 -36.77
CA LYS A 35 -23.94 11.02 -38.00
C LYS A 35 -23.73 12.54 -38.02
N ARG A 36 -24.77 13.33 -37.73
CA ARG A 36 -24.66 14.80 -37.62
C ARG A 36 -23.71 15.27 -36.51
N MET A 37 -23.48 14.45 -35.49
CA MET A 37 -22.56 14.78 -34.40
C MET A 37 -21.10 14.52 -34.77
N ILE A 38 -20.81 13.48 -35.56
CA ILE A 38 -19.43 13.07 -35.88
C ILE A 38 -18.92 13.61 -37.22
N TYR A 39 -19.81 13.97 -38.14
CA TYR A 39 -19.47 14.53 -39.46
C TYR A 39 -19.77 16.03 -39.56
N PRO A 40 -18.95 16.80 -40.31
CA PRO A 40 -17.73 16.37 -41.01
C PRO A 40 -16.55 16.12 -40.06
N ARG A 41 -16.61 16.64 -38.83
CA ARG A 41 -15.55 16.49 -37.83
C ARG A 41 -16.12 16.32 -36.41
N PRO A 42 -15.64 15.37 -35.61
CA PRO A 42 -16.10 15.19 -34.24
C PRO A 42 -15.81 16.41 -33.35
N PRO A 43 -16.72 16.79 -32.42
CA PRO A 43 -16.56 17.98 -31.61
C PRO A 43 -15.59 17.76 -30.44
N TYR A 44 -14.39 18.33 -30.58
CA TYR A 44 -13.36 18.39 -29.55
C TYR A 44 -13.09 19.82 -29.11
N LYS A 45 -12.49 19.97 -27.92
CA LYS A 45 -11.85 21.21 -27.48
C LYS A 45 -10.37 20.94 -27.26
N HIS A 46 -9.56 21.96 -27.55
CA HIS A 46 -8.11 21.85 -27.49
C HIS A 46 -7.54 22.71 -26.37
N PHE A 47 -6.55 22.20 -25.68
CA PHE A 47 -5.73 22.97 -24.75
C PHE A 47 -4.33 22.39 -24.70
N THR A 48 -3.34 23.22 -24.37
CA THR A 48 -1.94 22.81 -24.35
C THR A 48 -1.48 22.62 -22.92
N ILE A 49 -0.78 21.50 -22.68
CA ILE A 49 0.00 21.27 -21.47
C ILE A 49 1.47 21.13 -21.86
N MET A 50 2.38 21.56 -21.01
CA MET A 50 3.80 21.42 -21.30
C MET A 50 4.31 20.01 -20.92
N LYS A 51 5.10 19.38 -21.79
CA LYS A 51 5.83 18.12 -21.50
C LYS A 51 6.98 18.39 -20.54
N ARG A 52 7.55 17.33 -19.92
CA ARG A 52 8.68 17.41 -18.97
C ARG A 52 9.89 18.21 -19.48
N ASN A 53 10.12 18.17 -20.79
CA ASN A 53 11.21 18.86 -21.50
C ASN A 53 10.85 20.28 -21.96
N GLY A 54 9.68 20.81 -21.57
CA GLY A 54 9.21 22.13 -21.96
C GLY A 54 8.55 22.24 -23.33
N SER A 55 8.50 21.17 -24.13
CA SER A 55 7.74 21.21 -25.40
C SER A 55 6.22 21.16 -25.16
N PRO A 56 5.39 21.83 -25.98
CA PRO A 56 3.94 21.79 -25.84
C PRO A 56 3.37 20.40 -26.19
N ARG A 57 2.32 19.99 -25.49
CA ARG A 57 1.48 18.81 -25.77
C ARG A 57 0.03 19.28 -25.87
N VAL A 58 -0.50 19.21 -27.08
CA VAL A 58 -1.92 19.50 -27.35
C VAL A 58 -2.75 18.33 -26.82
N ILE A 59 -3.71 18.64 -25.95
CA ILE A 59 -4.74 17.72 -25.46
C ILE A 59 -6.04 18.06 -26.19
N SER A 60 -6.66 17.03 -26.75
CA SER A 60 -7.95 17.10 -27.43
C SER A 60 -8.98 16.37 -26.58
N GLU A 61 -9.76 17.13 -25.82
CA GLU A 61 -10.83 16.59 -24.97
C GLU A 61 -12.18 16.63 -25.73
N PRO A 62 -12.92 15.51 -25.80
CA PRO A 62 -14.23 15.49 -26.46
C PRO A 62 -15.22 16.40 -25.73
N ARG A 63 -16.11 17.07 -26.47
CA ARG A 63 -17.23 17.81 -25.86
C ARG A 63 -18.19 16.84 -25.16
N LYS A 64 -18.93 17.34 -24.15
CA LYS A 64 -19.78 16.54 -23.24
C LYS A 64 -20.63 15.48 -23.95
N ARG A 65 -21.32 15.83 -25.04
CA ARG A 65 -22.17 14.89 -25.80
C ARG A 65 -21.36 13.75 -26.44
N LEU A 66 -20.26 14.07 -27.12
CA LEU A 66 -19.36 13.07 -27.70
C LEU A 66 -18.72 12.19 -26.63
N LYS A 67 -18.33 12.78 -25.49
CA LYS A 67 -17.75 12.06 -24.36
C LYS A 67 -18.70 10.96 -23.84
N ILE A 68 -19.99 11.29 -23.66
CA ILE A 68 -21.01 10.32 -23.25
C ILE A 68 -21.11 9.15 -24.26
N ILE A 69 -21.07 9.46 -25.56
CA ILE A 69 -21.12 8.42 -26.59
C ILE A 69 -19.86 7.54 -26.58
N GLN A 70 -18.69 8.13 -26.37
CA GLN A 70 -17.44 7.37 -26.20
C GLN A 70 -17.44 6.49 -24.95
N GLU A 71 -18.03 6.95 -23.84
CA GLU A 71 -18.23 6.13 -22.64
C GLU A 71 -19.19 4.96 -22.89
N ARG A 72 -20.24 5.15 -23.70
CA ARG A 72 -21.12 4.05 -24.14
C ARG A 72 -20.42 3.07 -25.06
N VAL A 73 -19.55 3.55 -25.96
CA VAL A 73 -18.68 2.69 -26.77
C VAL A 73 -17.76 1.85 -25.87
N LEU A 74 -17.17 2.42 -24.84
CA LEU A 74 -16.36 1.65 -23.87
C LEU A 74 -17.19 0.58 -23.16
N ALA A 75 -18.36 0.94 -22.64
CA ALA A 75 -19.26 -0.01 -21.98
C ALA A 75 -19.67 -1.18 -22.91
N PHE A 76 -19.76 -0.94 -24.22
CA PHE A 76 -19.99 -1.98 -25.21
C PHE A 76 -18.75 -2.86 -25.45
N LEU A 77 -17.55 -2.25 -25.58
CA LEU A 77 -16.33 -2.97 -25.97
C LEU A 77 -15.62 -3.67 -24.81
N GLU A 78 -15.54 -3.08 -23.63
CA GLU A 78 -14.76 -3.60 -22.51
C GLU A 78 -15.14 -5.04 -22.13
N PRO A 79 -16.43 -5.37 -21.92
CA PRO A 79 -16.84 -6.73 -21.56
C PRO A 79 -16.54 -7.76 -22.64
N ARG A 80 -16.52 -7.33 -23.91
CA ARG A 80 -16.31 -8.19 -25.08
C ARG A 80 -14.83 -8.42 -25.40
N SER A 81 -13.93 -7.61 -24.85
CA SER A 81 -12.54 -7.54 -25.31
C SER A 81 -11.65 -8.70 -24.88
N GLY A 82 -12.06 -9.47 -23.88
CA GLY A 82 -11.25 -10.49 -23.22
C GLY A 82 -10.06 -9.89 -22.44
N PRO A 83 -9.34 -10.71 -21.66
CA PRO A 83 -8.23 -10.24 -20.84
C PRO A 83 -7.08 -9.70 -21.71
N LEU A 84 -6.46 -8.62 -21.24
CA LEU A 84 -5.20 -8.13 -21.80
C LEU A 84 -4.03 -9.05 -21.41
N LYS A 85 -2.92 -8.93 -22.13
CA LYS A 85 -1.71 -9.70 -21.83
C LYS A 85 -1.16 -9.32 -20.44
N PRO A 86 -0.64 -10.27 -19.65
CA PRO A 86 -0.12 -9.98 -18.30
C PRO A 86 0.99 -8.93 -18.24
N ALA A 87 1.74 -8.76 -19.35
CA ALA A 87 2.80 -7.77 -19.51
C ALA A 87 2.30 -6.32 -19.65
N VAL A 88 0.99 -6.09 -19.81
CA VAL A 88 0.41 -4.76 -19.99
C VAL A 88 -0.04 -4.18 -18.64
N HIS A 89 0.54 -3.05 -18.26
CA HIS A 89 0.25 -2.37 -17.00
C HIS A 89 -0.38 -0.97 -17.19
N GLY A 90 -0.18 -0.35 -18.35
CA GLY A 90 -0.74 0.97 -18.65
C GLY A 90 -2.23 0.88 -18.99
N PHE A 91 -3.04 1.76 -18.40
CA PHE A 91 -4.48 1.84 -18.64
C PHE A 91 -5.26 0.55 -18.31
N VAL A 92 -4.74 -0.28 -17.41
CA VAL A 92 -5.40 -1.52 -16.97
C VAL A 92 -5.89 -1.34 -15.53
N PRO A 93 -7.17 -1.64 -15.23
CA PRO A 93 -7.66 -1.63 -13.85
C PRO A 93 -6.78 -2.48 -12.92
N LYS A 94 -6.56 -1.98 -11.70
CA LYS A 94 -5.70 -2.63 -10.68
C LYS A 94 -4.22 -2.81 -11.09
N ARG A 95 -3.78 -2.20 -12.19
CA ARG A 95 -2.37 -2.06 -12.55
C ARG A 95 -1.93 -0.61 -12.39
N SER A 96 -0.67 -0.42 -12.12
CA SER A 96 -0.04 0.87 -11.86
C SER A 96 1.45 0.83 -12.22
N ILE A 97 2.10 2.00 -12.20
CA ILE A 97 3.56 2.12 -12.31
C ILE A 97 4.30 1.24 -11.29
N LEU A 98 3.70 1.00 -10.11
CA LEU A 98 4.29 0.14 -9.09
C LEU A 98 4.22 -1.33 -9.52
N THR A 99 3.05 -1.80 -9.97
CA THR A 99 2.93 -3.17 -10.46
C THR A 99 3.86 -3.43 -11.65
N ASN A 100 4.08 -2.41 -12.49
CA ASN A 100 5.01 -2.48 -13.61
C ASN A 100 6.47 -2.63 -13.11
N ALA A 101 6.89 -1.73 -12.22
CA ALA A 101 8.22 -1.75 -11.62
C ALA A 101 8.52 -3.06 -10.86
N ARG A 102 7.52 -3.63 -10.16
CA ARG A 102 7.65 -4.90 -9.41
C ARG A 102 8.08 -6.08 -10.30
N VAL A 103 7.64 -6.14 -11.57
CA VAL A 103 8.02 -7.24 -12.49
C VAL A 103 9.53 -7.31 -12.71
N HIS A 104 10.17 -6.14 -12.74
CA HIS A 104 11.60 -5.99 -13.01
C HIS A 104 12.45 -5.87 -11.74
N CYS A 105 11.82 -5.72 -10.58
CA CYS A 105 12.50 -5.58 -9.31
C CYS A 105 12.90 -6.96 -8.75
N SER A 106 14.09 -7.44 -9.11
CA SER A 106 14.63 -8.70 -8.61
C SER A 106 16.12 -8.58 -8.30
N PRO A 107 16.63 -9.20 -7.22
CA PRO A 107 18.06 -9.35 -6.95
C PRO A 107 18.85 -10.04 -8.07
N LYS A 108 18.18 -10.73 -9.00
CA LYS A 108 18.81 -11.40 -10.14
C LYS A 108 18.91 -10.51 -11.38
N ASN A 109 18.09 -9.47 -11.51
CA ASN A 109 18.10 -8.61 -12.69
C ASN A 109 19.27 -7.63 -12.62
N HIS A 110 20.14 -7.65 -13.61
CA HIS A 110 21.36 -6.87 -13.70
C HIS A 110 21.25 -5.67 -14.64
N HIS A 111 20.42 -5.77 -15.69
CA HIS A 111 20.21 -4.71 -16.67
C HIS A 111 18.74 -4.44 -16.93
N ILE A 112 18.42 -3.18 -17.20
CA ILE A 112 17.10 -2.67 -17.58
C ILE A 112 17.22 -1.84 -18.85
N LEU A 113 16.55 -2.28 -19.92
CA LEU A 113 16.38 -1.51 -21.15
C LEU A 113 15.00 -0.86 -21.13
N ASN A 114 14.96 0.46 -21.22
CA ASN A 114 13.72 1.22 -21.38
C ASN A 114 13.64 1.80 -22.79
N LEU A 115 12.48 1.69 -23.42
CA LEU A 115 12.15 2.27 -24.72
C LEU A 115 10.88 3.09 -24.57
N ASP A 116 10.71 4.10 -25.43
CA ASP A 116 9.53 4.96 -25.49
C ASP A 116 9.07 5.02 -26.94
N LEU A 117 7.78 4.82 -27.19
CA LEU A 117 7.20 4.94 -28.52
C LEU A 117 6.91 6.41 -28.86
N GLN A 118 7.40 6.87 -30.00
CA GLN A 118 7.16 8.23 -30.47
C GLN A 118 5.69 8.42 -30.88
N ASP A 119 5.09 9.52 -30.42
CA ASP A 119 3.74 9.96 -30.76
C ASP A 119 2.70 8.83 -30.69
N PHE A 120 2.75 8.04 -29.62
CA PHE A 120 2.01 6.80 -29.45
C PHE A 120 0.53 6.87 -29.84
N PHE A 121 -0.25 7.82 -29.29
CA PHE A 121 -1.67 7.96 -29.65
C PHE A 121 -1.87 8.40 -31.12
N PRO A 122 -1.24 9.48 -31.60
CA PRO A 122 -1.29 9.86 -33.02
C PRO A 122 -0.86 8.74 -34.00
N SER A 123 0.07 7.86 -33.62
CA SER A 123 0.50 6.73 -34.46
C SER A 123 -0.55 5.62 -34.63
N ILE A 124 -1.63 5.66 -33.84
CA ILE A 124 -2.73 4.70 -33.92
C ILE A 124 -3.84 5.30 -34.78
N THR A 125 -3.87 4.87 -36.03
CA THR A 125 -4.79 5.38 -37.04
C THR A 125 -6.19 4.77 -36.94
N PHE A 126 -7.16 5.45 -37.55
CA PHE A 126 -8.52 4.98 -37.80
C PHE A 126 -8.57 3.56 -38.37
N TYR A 127 -7.68 3.26 -39.33
CA TYR A 127 -7.62 1.95 -39.96
C TYR A 127 -7.18 0.85 -38.99
N ARG A 128 -6.25 1.14 -38.08
CA ARG A 128 -5.80 0.20 -37.04
C ARG A 128 -6.93 -0.07 -36.05
N VAL A 129 -7.62 0.97 -35.59
CA VAL A 129 -8.79 0.85 -34.69
C VAL A 129 -9.88 -0.01 -35.35
N ARG A 130 -10.30 0.35 -36.56
CA ARG A 130 -11.29 -0.42 -37.32
C ARG A 130 -10.86 -1.87 -37.54
N GLY A 131 -9.60 -2.09 -37.89
CA GLY A 131 -9.04 -3.42 -38.13
C GLY A 131 -9.12 -4.33 -36.91
N VAL A 132 -8.82 -3.81 -35.72
CA VAL A 132 -8.92 -4.56 -34.46
C VAL A 132 -10.38 -4.91 -34.13
N LEU A 133 -11.29 -3.95 -34.34
CA LEU A 133 -12.73 -4.13 -34.08
C LEU A 133 -13.40 -5.15 -35.01
N ARG A 134 -12.85 -5.38 -36.20
CA ARG A 134 -13.33 -6.41 -37.14
C ARG A 134 -12.85 -7.83 -36.80
N LYS A 135 -11.82 -7.96 -35.96
CA LYS A 135 -11.24 -9.26 -35.59
C LYS A 135 -11.87 -9.80 -34.30
N HIS A 136 -11.64 -11.08 -34.03
CA HIS A 136 -11.99 -11.71 -32.76
C HIS A 136 -11.37 -10.94 -31.58
N PRO A 137 -12.09 -10.73 -30.46
CA PRO A 137 -13.42 -11.27 -30.12
C PRO A 137 -14.62 -10.45 -30.62
N PHE A 138 -14.40 -9.27 -31.19
CA PHE A 138 -15.49 -8.35 -31.52
C PHE A 138 -16.27 -8.75 -32.77
N ASN A 139 -15.55 -9.16 -33.82
CA ASN A 139 -16.12 -9.61 -35.10
C ASN A 139 -17.18 -8.65 -35.65
N LEU A 140 -16.96 -7.33 -35.52
CA LEU A 140 -17.91 -6.32 -36.00
C LEU A 140 -17.87 -6.22 -37.52
N SER A 141 -19.03 -5.94 -38.13
CA SER A 141 -19.11 -5.67 -39.55
C SER A 141 -18.29 -4.44 -39.92
N HIS A 142 -17.93 -4.34 -41.20
CA HIS A 142 -17.17 -3.21 -41.72
C HIS A 142 -17.81 -1.86 -41.34
N HIS A 143 -19.14 -1.77 -41.44
CA HIS A 143 -19.88 -0.54 -41.18
C HIS A 143 -19.92 -0.18 -39.70
N VAL A 144 -20.21 -1.14 -38.80
CA VAL A 144 -20.25 -0.88 -37.36
C VAL A 144 -18.85 -0.50 -36.84
N ALA A 145 -17.82 -1.23 -37.25
CA ALA A 145 -16.43 -0.92 -36.88
C ALA A 145 -15.98 0.47 -37.39
N THR A 146 -16.43 0.88 -38.59
CA THR A 146 -16.17 2.20 -39.18
C THR A 146 -16.80 3.32 -38.36
N VAL A 147 -18.06 3.16 -37.95
CA VAL A 147 -18.76 4.16 -37.12
C VAL A 147 -18.08 4.30 -35.77
N ILE A 148 -17.74 3.19 -35.10
CA ILE A 148 -17.00 3.24 -33.82
C ILE A 148 -15.64 3.92 -34.00
N ALA A 149 -14.90 3.58 -35.05
CA ALA A 149 -13.61 4.22 -35.32
C ALA A 149 -13.75 5.73 -35.56
N HIS A 150 -14.80 6.20 -36.24
CA HIS A 150 -15.07 7.64 -36.40
C HIS A 150 -15.44 8.32 -35.08
N ILE A 151 -16.21 7.66 -34.22
CA ILE A 151 -16.52 8.18 -32.88
C ILE A 151 -15.24 8.37 -32.06
N CYS A 152 -14.29 7.44 -32.18
CA CYS A 152 -13.11 7.37 -31.31
C CYS A 152 -11.86 8.08 -31.83
N THR A 153 -11.85 8.51 -33.09
CA THR A 153 -10.70 9.18 -33.71
C THR A 153 -10.99 10.65 -34.00
N LEU A 154 -9.93 11.44 -34.02
CA LEU A 154 -9.93 12.83 -34.48
C LEU A 154 -8.85 12.94 -35.57
N ASP A 155 -9.20 13.51 -36.72
CA ASP A 155 -8.30 13.63 -37.88
C ASP A 155 -7.63 12.29 -38.26
N GLY A 156 -8.39 11.19 -38.15
CA GLY A 156 -7.93 9.86 -38.52
C GLY A 156 -7.00 9.17 -37.52
N THR A 157 -6.79 9.72 -36.31
CA THR A 157 -5.92 9.13 -35.28
C THR A 157 -6.56 9.15 -33.89
N LEU A 158 -6.01 8.40 -32.93
CA LEU A 158 -6.50 8.47 -31.55
C LEU A 158 -6.10 9.80 -30.89
N PRO A 159 -7.06 10.58 -30.37
CA PRO A 159 -6.76 11.84 -29.68
C PRO A 159 -6.30 11.59 -28.24
N GLN A 160 -5.34 12.40 -27.79
CA GLN A 160 -4.97 12.49 -26.39
C GLN A 160 -6.05 13.26 -25.61
N GLY A 161 -6.81 12.57 -24.77
CA GLY A 161 -7.87 13.17 -23.94
C GLY A 161 -9.26 12.54 -24.12
N ALA A 162 -9.45 11.69 -25.13
CA ALA A 162 -10.68 10.90 -25.23
C ALA A 162 -10.65 9.70 -24.27
N PRO A 163 -11.77 9.37 -23.60
CA PRO A 163 -11.87 8.21 -22.71
C PRO A 163 -11.61 6.88 -23.43
N THR A 164 -11.91 6.78 -24.73
CA THR A 164 -11.73 5.54 -25.51
C THR A 164 -10.28 5.25 -25.89
N SER A 165 -9.44 6.28 -26.05
CA SER A 165 -8.07 6.12 -26.55
C SER A 165 -7.19 5.19 -25.72
N PRO A 166 -7.16 5.28 -24.36
CA PRO A 166 -6.40 4.37 -23.52
C PRO A 166 -6.72 2.89 -23.77
N PHE A 167 -8.00 2.54 -23.83
CA PHE A 167 -8.47 1.18 -24.04
C PHE A 167 -8.14 0.69 -25.46
N LEU A 168 -8.48 1.48 -26.49
CA LEU A 168 -8.23 1.13 -27.88
C LEU A 168 -6.74 0.96 -28.19
N SER A 169 -5.88 1.78 -27.58
CA SER A 169 -4.43 1.65 -27.78
C SER A 169 -3.88 0.32 -27.26
N ASN A 170 -4.40 -0.18 -26.14
CA ASN A 170 -4.06 -1.51 -25.63
C ASN A 170 -4.57 -2.64 -26.54
N LEU A 171 -5.75 -2.50 -27.15
CA LEU A 171 -6.25 -3.50 -28.10
C LEU A 171 -5.39 -3.56 -29.37
N VAL A 172 -4.98 -2.40 -29.90
CA VAL A 172 -4.09 -2.30 -31.06
C VAL A 172 -2.72 -2.92 -30.77
N CYS A 173 -2.17 -2.69 -29.58
CA CYS A 173 -0.87 -3.23 -29.18
C CYS A 173 -0.91 -4.73 -28.84
N ARG A 174 -2.08 -5.38 -28.78
CA ARG A 174 -2.19 -6.78 -28.31
C ARG A 174 -1.32 -7.78 -29.08
N SER A 175 -1.16 -7.58 -30.38
CA SER A 175 -0.29 -8.44 -31.22
C SER A 175 1.19 -8.12 -31.00
N MET A 176 1.55 -6.84 -30.87
CA MET A 176 2.89 -6.39 -30.48
C MET A 176 3.28 -6.95 -29.11
N ASP A 177 2.41 -6.86 -28.12
CA ASP A 177 2.65 -7.36 -26.77
C ASP A 177 2.92 -8.86 -26.75
N ARG A 178 2.22 -9.65 -27.60
CA ARG A 178 2.49 -11.08 -27.76
C ARG A 178 3.90 -11.29 -28.32
N ASP A 179 4.20 -10.65 -29.45
CA ASP A 179 5.46 -10.88 -30.16
C ASP A 179 6.67 -10.43 -29.32
N LEU A 180 6.55 -9.30 -28.60
CA LEU A 180 7.59 -8.80 -27.68
C LEU A 180 7.72 -9.67 -26.43
N THR A 181 6.62 -10.24 -25.92
CA THR A 181 6.69 -11.22 -24.82
C THR A 181 7.42 -12.48 -25.28
N ASP A 182 7.17 -12.95 -26.49
CA ASP A 182 7.82 -14.14 -27.04
C ASP A 182 9.31 -13.89 -27.34
N LEU A 183 9.67 -12.70 -27.84
CA LEU A 183 11.06 -12.26 -27.95
C LEU A 183 11.76 -12.24 -26.60
N ALA A 184 11.13 -11.65 -25.58
CA ALA A 184 11.70 -11.61 -24.23
C ALA A 184 11.91 -13.01 -23.66
N ARG A 185 10.92 -13.90 -23.80
CA ARG A 185 10.99 -15.28 -23.32
C ARG A 185 12.17 -16.05 -23.93
N ARG A 186 12.33 -15.99 -25.26
CA ARG A 186 13.44 -16.67 -25.98
C ARG A 186 14.80 -16.18 -25.54
N ASN A 187 14.90 -14.90 -25.14
CA ASN A 187 16.13 -14.25 -24.74
C ASN A 187 16.31 -14.15 -23.21
N LEU A 188 15.58 -14.97 -22.43
CA LEU A 188 15.64 -15.01 -20.96
C LEU A 188 15.44 -13.63 -20.28
N ALA A 189 14.65 -12.77 -20.91
CA ALA A 189 14.31 -11.44 -20.43
C ALA A 189 12.86 -11.41 -19.93
N ARG A 190 12.54 -10.38 -19.14
CA ARG A 190 11.14 -10.02 -18.83
C ARG A 190 10.77 -8.76 -19.56
N TYR A 191 9.55 -8.73 -20.10
CA TYR A 191 8.99 -7.58 -20.81
C TYR A 191 7.72 -7.08 -20.13
N THR A 192 7.57 -5.76 -20.07
CA THR A 192 6.31 -5.09 -19.76
C THR A 192 6.10 -3.83 -20.58
N ARG A 193 4.84 -3.40 -20.67
CA ARG A 193 4.42 -2.14 -21.30
C ARG A 193 3.54 -1.31 -20.38
N TYR A 194 3.87 -0.03 -20.24
CA TYR A 194 3.04 0.98 -19.59
C TYR A 194 2.73 2.10 -20.60
N ALA A 195 1.59 1.99 -21.29
CA ALA A 195 1.25 2.87 -22.40
C ALA A 195 2.32 2.81 -23.52
N ASP A 196 3.07 3.90 -23.71
CA ASP A 196 4.18 4.09 -24.65
C ASP A 196 5.54 3.63 -24.11
N ASP A 197 5.68 3.51 -22.78
CA ASP A 197 6.90 3.03 -22.13
C ASP A 197 6.98 1.49 -22.22
N LEU A 198 8.05 0.98 -22.84
CA LEU A 198 8.39 -0.44 -22.89
C LEU A 198 9.59 -0.70 -21.98
N THR A 199 9.59 -1.81 -21.25
CA THR A 199 10.71 -2.17 -20.36
C THR A 199 11.09 -3.63 -20.53
N PHE A 200 12.39 -3.88 -20.73
CA PHE A 200 13.00 -5.20 -20.67
C PHE A 200 13.96 -5.27 -19.47
N SER A 201 13.96 -6.41 -18.76
CA SER A 201 14.96 -6.68 -17.72
C SER A 201 15.67 -8.01 -17.96
N PHE A 202 16.98 -8.02 -17.73
CA PHE A 202 17.85 -9.17 -18.00
C PHE A 202 18.58 -9.62 -16.73
N PRO A 203 18.69 -10.93 -16.46
CA PRO A 203 19.43 -11.46 -15.32
C PRO A 203 20.94 -11.66 -15.59
N LEU A 204 21.48 -11.03 -16.63
CA LEU A 204 22.83 -11.29 -17.14
C LEU A 204 23.84 -10.33 -16.51
N LYS A 205 24.91 -10.83 -15.88
CA LYS A 205 25.86 -9.97 -15.16
C LYS A 205 26.68 -9.06 -16.07
N LYS A 206 27.13 -9.58 -17.22
CA LYS A 206 27.99 -8.87 -18.16
C LYS A 206 27.16 -8.28 -19.30
N THR A 207 27.41 -7.01 -19.62
CA THR A 207 26.76 -6.31 -20.73
C THR A 207 27.03 -6.99 -22.09
N SER A 208 28.22 -7.57 -22.27
CA SER A 208 28.60 -8.33 -23.47
C SER A 208 27.72 -9.55 -23.76
N ASN A 209 27.01 -10.05 -22.75
CA ASN A 209 26.15 -11.22 -22.89
C ASN A 209 24.71 -10.85 -23.23
N LEU A 210 24.39 -9.55 -23.33
CA LEU A 210 23.05 -9.11 -23.70
C LEU A 210 22.68 -9.66 -25.09
N PRO A 211 21.43 -10.11 -25.27
CA PRO A 211 21.01 -10.75 -26.50
C PRO A 211 20.98 -9.72 -27.63
N ALA A 212 21.78 -9.96 -28.68
CA ALA A 212 21.87 -9.08 -29.86
C ALA A 212 20.53 -8.92 -30.60
N ALA A 213 19.59 -9.87 -30.43
CA ALA A 213 18.22 -9.75 -30.92
C ALA A 213 17.44 -8.58 -30.27
N VAL A 214 17.83 -8.15 -29.07
CA VAL A 214 17.14 -7.11 -28.29
C VAL A 214 17.96 -5.82 -28.24
N CYS A 215 19.24 -5.89 -27.87
CA CYS A 215 20.13 -4.73 -27.90
C CYS A 215 21.61 -5.15 -27.97
N VAL A 216 22.42 -4.24 -28.50
CA VAL A 216 23.88 -4.31 -28.55
C VAL A 216 24.42 -3.05 -27.89
N VAL A 217 25.51 -3.21 -27.14
CA VAL A 217 26.24 -2.10 -26.53
C VAL A 217 27.62 -2.05 -27.15
N ASP A 218 28.01 -0.87 -27.64
CA ASP A 218 29.34 -0.63 -28.22
C ASP A 218 30.41 -0.43 -27.13
N GLU A 219 31.68 -0.29 -27.54
CA GLU A 219 32.82 -0.11 -26.64
C GLU A 219 32.74 1.19 -25.83
N ASP A 220 32.12 2.22 -26.39
CA ASP A 220 31.91 3.53 -25.76
C ASP A 220 30.69 3.55 -24.80
N GLY A 221 29.95 2.43 -24.71
CA GLY A 221 28.76 2.28 -23.88
C GLY A 221 27.48 2.85 -24.51
N GLY A 222 27.52 3.23 -25.79
CA GLY A 222 26.37 3.52 -26.62
C GLY A 222 25.51 2.28 -26.87
N ILE A 223 24.20 2.47 -27.00
CA ILE A 223 23.22 1.39 -27.09
C ILE A 223 22.56 1.45 -28.46
N THR A 224 22.62 0.34 -29.18
CA THR A 224 21.88 0.11 -30.42
C THR A 224 20.83 -0.97 -30.19
N LEU A 225 19.63 -0.78 -30.74
CA LEU A 225 18.59 -1.80 -30.64
C LEU A 225 18.89 -2.97 -31.57
N GLY A 226 18.60 -4.18 -31.10
CA GLY A 226 18.75 -5.38 -31.89
C GLY A 226 17.81 -5.36 -33.10
N ALA A 227 18.27 -5.92 -34.22
CA ALA A 227 17.53 -5.88 -35.49
C ALA A 227 16.13 -6.51 -35.37
N GLU A 228 16.00 -7.62 -34.63
CA GLU A 228 14.71 -8.30 -34.43
C GLU A 228 13.73 -7.45 -33.61
N LEU A 229 14.17 -6.88 -32.48
CA LEU A 229 13.35 -5.97 -31.68
C LEU A 229 12.90 -4.76 -32.50
N HIS A 230 13.83 -4.14 -33.23
CA HIS A 230 13.55 -2.97 -34.06
C HIS A 230 12.54 -3.30 -35.17
N ASP A 231 12.73 -4.42 -35.88
CA ASP A 231 11.83 -4.87 -36.95
C ASP A 231 10.42 -5.16 -36.43
N LEU A 232 10.30 -5.85 -35.29
CA LEU A 232 9.01 -6.10 -34.65
C LEU A 232 8.26 -4.80 -34.36
N ILE A 233 8.91 -3.80 -33.76
CA ILE A 233 8.25 -2.54 -33.39
C ILE A 233 7.95 -1.68 -34.62
N THR A 234 8.94 -1.47 -35.48
CA THR A 234 8.89 -0.48 -36.57
C THR A 234 8.24 -1.03 -37.83
N ASN A 235 8.68 -2.19 -38.32
CA ASN A 235 8.24 -2.71 -39.62
C ASN A 235 6.97 -3.54 -39.49
N LYS A 236 6.88 -4.40 -38.47
CA LYS A 236 5.71 -5.28 -38.27
C LYS A 236 4.53 -4.58 -37.59
N HIS A 237 4.80 -3.79 -36.55
CA HIS A 237 3.76 -3.15 -35.74
C HIS A 237 3.59 -1.65 -36.00
N HIS A 238 4.40 -1.08 -36.91
CA HIS A 238 4.29 0.29 -37.42
C HIS A 238 4.29 1.37 -36.32
N PHE A 239 5.17 1.22 -35.33
CA PHE A 239 5.45 2.25 -34.34
C PHE A 239 6.87 2.79 -34.50
N ALA A 240 7.07 4.08 -34.27
CA ALA A 240 8.41 4.67 -34.23
C ALA A 240 8.97 4.64 -32.81
N ILE A 241 10.27 4.38 -32.68
CA ILE A 241 10.97 4.36 -31.38
C ILE A 241 11.64 5.71 -31.14
N ASN A 242 11.51 6.23 -29.92
CA ASN A 242 12.20 7.43 -29.49
C ASN A 242 13.64 7.12 -29.04
N ALA A 243 14.60 7.31 -29.94
CA ALA A 243 16.02 7.07 -29.65
C ALA A 243 16.54 7.90 -28.46
N ALA A 244 16.12 9.17 -28.32
CA ALA A 244 16.56 10.05 -27.24
C ALA A 244 16.08 9.63 -25.84
N LYS A 245 15.06 8.77 -25.76
CA LYS A 245 14.55 8.21 -24.49
C LYS A 245 14.90 6.74 -24.29
N THR A 246 15.50 6.11 -25.29
CA THR A 246 16.00 4.75 -25.22
C THR A 246 17.23 4.74 -24.32
N ARG A 247 17.22 3.89 -23.29
CA ARG A 247 18.33 3.81 -22.33
C ARG A 247 18.47 2.41 -21.76
N LEU A 248 19.73 2.05 -21.50
CA LEU A 248 20.11 0.86 -20.74
C LEU A 248 20.69 1.32 -19.41
N SER A 249 20.26 0.70 -18.33
CA SER A 249 20.82 0.90 -16.99
C SER A 249 21.23 -0.43 -16.41
N ASP A 250 22.30 -0.43 -15.63
CA ASP A 250 22.80 -1.58 -14.88
C ASP A 250 22.69 -1.34 -13.38
N ARG A 251 23.08 -2.34 -12.57
CA ARG A 251 23.08 -2.26 -11.11
C ARG A 251 24.05 -1.26 -10.50
N GLY A 252 25.16 -0.95 -11.19
CA GLY A 252 26.11 0.06 -10.74
C GLY A 252 25.51 1.47 -10.79
N ARG A 253 24.49 1.65 -11.63
CA ARG A 253 23.74 2.90 -11.78
C ARG A 253 22.32 2.78 -11.22
N ARG A 254 21.62 3.91 -11.21
CA ARG A 254 20.20 3.95 -10.82
C ARG A 254 19.36 3.29 -11.92
N MET A 255 18.68 2.20 -11.58
CA MET A 255 17.72 1.54 -12.47
C MET A 255 16.33 2.10 -12.21
N GLU A 256 15.63 2.53 -13.26
CA GLU A 256 14.33 3.21 -13.16
C GLU A 256 13.29 2.62 -14.11
N VAL A 257 12.12 2.27 -13.58
CA VAL A 257 10.94 1.84 -14.36
C VAL A 257 9.78 2.76 -14.03
N THR A 258 9.24 3.42 -15.06
CA THR A 258 8.08 4.34 -14.93
C THR A 258 8.22 5.37 -13.80
N GLY A 259 9.41 5.94 -13.59
CA GLY A 259 9.66 6.92 -12.53
C GLY A 259 10.10 6.36 -11.18
N LEU A 260 10.06 5.03 -10.99
CA LEU A 260 10.41 4.37 -9.73
C LEU A 260 11.79 3.72 -9.83
N THR A 261 12.61 3.93 -8.80
CA THR A 261 13.90 3.25 -8.66
C THR A 261 13.66 1.79 -8.27
N ILE A 262 14.37 0.84 -8.87
CA ILE A 262 14.12 -0.60 -8.64
C ILE A 262 15.36 -1.42 -8.23
N ASN A 263 16.46 -0.77 -7.84
CA ASN A 263 17.71 -1.47 -7.51
C ASN A 263 17.57 -2.50 -6.37
N LYS A 264 16.70 -2.26 -5.38
CA LYS A 264 16.43 -3.18 -4.27
C LYS A 264 14.95 -3.57 -4.18
N PHE A 265 14.10 -2.54 -4.07
CA PHE A 265 12.65 -2.61 -4.14
C PHE A 265 12.14 -1.38 -4.88
N PRO A 266 10.91 -1.37 -5.43
CA PRO A 266 10.35 -0.18 -6.07
C PRO A 266 10.25 0.97 -5.08
N ASN A 267 10.93 2.07 -5.37
CA ASN A 267 11.03 3.20 -4.46
C ASN A 267 10.95 4.54 -5.22
N VAL A 268 10.48 5.57 -4.53
CA VAL A 268 10.53 6.94 -5.03
C VAL A 268 11.98 7.47 -5.02
N PRO A 269 12.32 8.44 -5.88
CA PRO A 269 13.61 9.12 -5.81
C PRO A 269 13.80 9.83 -4.47
N ARG A 270 15.02 9.86 -3.91
CA ARG A 270 15.32 10.56 -2.64
C ARG A 270 14.85 12.04 -2.65
N ILE A 271 15.09 12.73 -3.76
CA ILE A 271 14.66 14.12 -3.97
C ILE A 271 13.13 14.31 -3.81
N PHE A 272 12.32 13.27 -4.05
CA PHE A 272 10.88 13.31 -3.84
C PHE A 272 10.54 13.43 -2.36
N VAL A 273 11.18 12.61 -1.52
CA VAL A 273 11.01 12.59 -0.06
C VAL A 273 11.56 13.88 0.57
N ASP A 274 12.74 14.32 0.13
CA ASP A 274 13.37 15.53 0.67
C ASP A 274 12.53 16.79 0.41
N ARG A 275 11.82 16.84 -0.74
CA ARG A 275 10.86 17.91 -1.03
C ARG A 275 9.64 17.89 -0.10
N ILE A 276 9.17 16.71 0.33
CA ILE A 276 8.08 16.60 1.31
C ILE A 276 8.57 17.11 2.67
N ARG A 277 9.73 16.61 3.12
CA ARG A 277 10.36 17.02 4.38
C ARG A 277 10.58 18.53 4.45
N GLY A 278 11.14 19.13 3.40
CA GLY A 278 11.39 20.57 3.36
C GLY A 278 10.11 21.40 3.42
N ALA A 279 9.03 20.94 2.79
CA ALA A 279 7.73 21.61 2.84
C ALA A 279 7.04 21.46 4.20
N LEU A 280 7.08 20.28 4.83
CA LEU A 280 6.57 20.07 6.18
C LEU A 280 7.36 20.87 7.21
N ASN A 281 8.69 20.87 7.14
CA ASN A 281 9.54 21.68 8.02
C ASN A 281 9.19 23.18 7.93
N ALA A 282 8.89 23.68 6.73
CA ALA A 282 8.53 25.08 6.53
C ALA A 282 7.17 25.42 7.16
N TRP A 283 6.19 24.50 7.05
CA TRP A 283 4.89 24.63 7.69
C TRP A 283 5.02 24.56 9.21
N GLU A 284 5.67 23.53 9.75
CA GLU A 284 5.81 23.33 11.20
C GLU A 284 6.49 24.51 11.91
N ARG A 285 7.49 25.12 11.28
CA ARG A 285 8.24 26.25 11.86
C ARG A 285 7.54 27.59 11.74
N ASN A 286 6.89 27.86 10.62
CA ASN A 286 6.40 29.21 10.28
C ASN A 286 4.86 29.32 10.28
N GLY A 287 4.14 28.22 10.49
CA GLY A 287 2.70 28.12 10.27
C GLY A 287 2.33 27.92 8.80
N TYR A 288 1.07 27.53 8.55
CA TYR A 288 0.59 27.20 7.21
C TYR A 288 0.67 28.40 6.25
N ASP A 289 0.21 29.58 6.67
CA ASP A 289 0.06 30.73 5.77
C ASP A 289 1.41 31.23 5.24
N ALA A 290 2.43 31.27 6.09
CA ALA A 290 3.79 31.63 5.67
C ALA A 290 4.40 30.57 4.74
N ALA A 291 4.16 29.28 5.03
CA ALA A 291 4.62 28.19 4.18
C ALA A 291 3.91 28.18 2.82
N GLU A 292 2.60 28.45 2.78
CA GLU A 292 1.80 28.62 1.57
C GLU A 292 2.29 29.81 0.76
N LYS A 293 2.58 30.96 1.39
CA LYS A 293 3.12 32.14 0.69
C LYS A 293 4.46 31.82 0.03
N GLY A 294 5.41 31.26 0.77
CA GLY A 294 6.71 30.86 0.21
C GLY A 294 6.59 29.76 -0.85
N TRP A 295 5.58 28.90 -0.73
CA TRP A 295 5.21 27.93 -1.75
C TRP A 295 4.71 28.60 -3.05
N GLN A 296 3.79 29.55 -2.95
CA GLN A 296 3.27 30.31 -4.07
C GLN A 296 4.36 31.13 -4.77
N GLU A 297 5.20 31.83 -4.00
CA GLU A 297 6.35 32.57 -4.53
C GLU A 297 7.31 31.68 -5.33
N ARG A 298 7.57 30.45 -4.85
CA ARG A 298 8.39 29.47 -5.58
C ARG A 298 7.73 29.04 -6.90
N ILE A 299 6.40 28.88 -6.94
CA ILE A 299 5.69 28.59 -8.19
C ILE A 299 5.83 29.78 -9.14
N VAL A 300 5.56 31.00 -8.67
CA VAL A 300 5.63 32.23 -9.48
C VAL A 300 7.03 32.44 -10.02
N LYS A 301 8.06 32.41 -9.16
CA LYS A 301 9.47 32.54 -9.57
C LYS A 301 9.90 31.45 -10.55
N ALA A 302 9.40 30.24 -10.40
CA ALA A 302 9.75 29.19 -11.32
C ALA A 302 8.96 29.26 -12.63
N SER A 303 7.81 29.92 -12.66
CA SER A 303 7.03 30.14 -13.88
C SER A 303 7.83 30.89 -14.95
N THR A 304 8.73 31.80 -14.53
CA THR A 304 9.66 32.56 -15.37
C THR A 304 11.01 31.88 -15.60
N GLY A 305 11.35 30.81 -14.87
CA GLY A 305 12.60 30.06 -15.03
C GLY A 305 12.54 28.91 -16.06
N PRO A 306 13.69 28.24 -16.31
CA PRO A 306 13.74 27.04 -17.16
C PRO A 306 12.69 26.02 -16.74
N TYR A 307 11.98 25.43 -17.70
CA TYR A 307 10.84 24.55 -17.44
C TYR A 307 11.15 23.41 -16.45
N GLU A 308 12.39 22.94 -16.44
CA GLU A 308 12.84 21.88 -15.54
C GLU A 308 12.84 22.27 -14.06
N LYS A 309 12.97 23.58 -13.77
CA LYS A 309 12.94 24.17 -12.44
C LYS A 309 11.52 24.52 -11.96
N LYS A 310 10.49 24.38 -12.81
CA LYS A 310 9.07 24.56 -12.44
C LYS A 310 8.63 23.50 -11.42
N PRO A 311 8.27 23.88 -10.17
CA PRO A 311 7.58 22.99 -9.25
C PRO A 311 6.30 22.50 -9.93
N TRP A 312 6.09 21.18 -9.94
CA TRP A 312 4.84 20.53 -10.42
C TRP A 312 4.54 20.83 -11.89
N LYS A 313 5.38 20.22 -12.74
CA LYS A 313 5.44 20.22 -14.21
C LYS A 313 4.13 19.90 -14.98
N ARG A 314 2.94 19.98 -14.38
CA ARG A 314 1.65 19.84 -15.06
C ARG A 314 0.71 20.92 -14.52
N GLN A 315 0.37 21.89 -15.36
CA GLN A 315 -0.66 22.88 -15.01
C GLN A 315 -1.96 22.14 -14.65
N THR A 316 -2.60 22.60 -13.59
CA THR A 316 -3.98 22.22 -13.28
C THR A 316 -4.85 22.64 -14.47
N ARG A 317 -5.90 21.88 -14.77
CA ARG A 317 -6.88 22.26 -15.82
C ARG A 317 -7.49 23.64 -15.56
N SER A 318 -7.52 24.07 -14.30
CA SER A 318 -8.01 25.37 -13.84
C SER A 318 -6.98 26.50 -13.90
N GLY A 319 -5.71 26.23 -14.24
CA GLY A 319 -4.63 27.23 -14.33
C GLY A 319 -4.13 27.77 -12.99
N GLY A 320 -4.92 27.68 -11.92
CA GLY A 320 -4.56 28.14 -10.58
C GLY A 320 -3.48 27.28 -9.91
N ALA A 321 -2.59 27.94 -9.17
CA ALA A 321 -1.57 27.30 -8.37
C ALA A 321 -2.20 26.41 -7.28
N PRO A 322 -1.76 25.14 -7.15
CA PRO A 322 -2.34 24.25 -6.16
C PRO A 322 -1.89 24.62 -4.75
N LYS A 323 -2.82 24.58 -3.78
CA LYS A 323 -2.55 24.82 -2.35
C LYS A 323 -1.54 23.80 -1.80
N LEU A 324 -0.60 24.24 -0.98
CA LEU A 324 0.46 23.42 -0.38
C LEU A 324 -0.07 22.19 0.35
N LYS A 325 -1.17 22.32 1.11
CA LYS A 325 -1.78 21.19 1.83
C LYS A 325 -2.21 20.04 0.91
N ASN A 326 -2.82 20.35 -0.24
CA ASN A 326 -3.30 19.37 -1.22
C ASN A 326 -2.12 18.70 -1.94
N VAL A 327 -1.08 19.49 -2.16
CA VAL A 327 0.17 19.09 -2.80
C VAL A 327 0.95 18.11 -1.91
N LEU A 328 1.06 18.39 -0.61
CA LEU A 328 1.63 17.48 0.39
C LEU A 328 0.80 16.21 0.54
N TRP A 329 -0.53 16.35 0.68
CA TRP A 329 -1.45 15.22 0.81
C TRP A 329 -1.33 14.24 -0.35
N GLY A 330 -1.39 14.72 -1.59
CA GLY A 330 -1.25 13.87 -2.78
C GLY A 330 0.12 13.21 -2.90
N LYS A 331 1.19 13.90 -2.48
CA LYS A 331 2.55 13.30 -2.45
C LYS A 331 2.69 12.21 -1.41
N LEU A 332 2.12 12.40 -0.22
CA LEU A 332 2.15 11.42 0.86
C LEU A 332 1.32 10.18 0.49
N LEU A 333 0.16 10.35 -0.16
CA LEU A 333 -0.59 9.24 -0.73
C LEU A 333 0.17 8.51 -1.85
N TYR A 334 0.91 9.23 -2.69
CA TYR A 334 1.78 8.60 -3.69
C TYR A 334 2.92 7.83 -3.03
N LEU A 335 3.51 8.37 -1.95
CA LEU A 335 4.54 7.69 -1.16
C LEU A 335 3.98 6.40 -0.54
N LYS A 336 2.78 6.47 0.06
CA LYS A 336 1.99 5.33 0.56
C LYS A 336 1.80 4.27 -0.51
N MET A 337 1.33 4.68 -1.69
CA MET A 337 1.08 3.77 -2.80
C MET A 337 2.34 3.00 -3.19
N VAL A 338 3.50 3.66 -3.24
CA VAL A 338 4.76 3.05 -3.70
C VAL A 338 5.43 2.19 -2.63
N ARG A 339 5.58 2.72 -1.41
CA ARG A 339 6.36 2.08 -0.34
C ARG A 339 5.54 1.17 0.57
N GLY A 340 4.23 1.40 0.64
CA GLY A 340 3.33 0.76 1.60
C GLY A 340 2.80 1.77 2.61
N ASP A 341 1.66 1.43 3.20
CA ASP A 341 1.07 2.08 4.36
C ASP A 341 1.86 1.84 5.65
N ASP A 342 2.52 0.69 5.73
CA ASP A 342 3.34 0.28 6.87
C ASP A 342 4.78 0.81 6.83
N ASP A 343 5.14 1.59 5.81
CA ASP A 343 6.49 2.10 5.65
C ASP A 343 6.82 3.24 6.62
N LEU A 344 7.91 3.09 7.37
CA LEU A 344 8.37 4.05 8.38
C LEU A 344 8.56 5.48 7.87
N ILE A 345 8.99 5.65 6.60
CA ILE A 345 9.16 6.98 6.02
C ILE A 345 7.80 7.60 5.74
N TYR A 346 6.85 6.83 5.22
CA TYR A 346 5.48 7.29 5.01
C TYR A 346 4.80 7.64 6.32
N THR A 347 4.75 6.71 7.28
CA THR A 347 4.02 6.89 8.55
C THR A 347 4.48 8.14 9.30
N ARG A 348 5.80 8.30 9.51
CA ARG A 348 6.36 9.48 10.20
C ARG A 348 6.04 10.79 9.50
N LEU A 349 6.09 10.83 8.16
CA LEU A 349 5.78 12.07 7.42
C LEU A 349 4.27 12.36 7.38
N ALA A 350 3.45 11.32 7.36
CA ALA A 350 1.99 11.45 7.38
C ALA A 350 1.48 11.87 8.76
N GLU A 351 2.05 11.34 9.84
CA GLU A 351 1.77 11.78 11.22
C GLU A 351 2.15 13.24 11.42
N ARG A 352 3.33 13.66 10.95
CA ARG A 352 3.74 15.08 10.97
C ARG A 352 2.76 15.98 10.22
N TYR A 353 2.28 15.52 9.06
CA TYR A 353 1.26 16.24 8.30
C TYR A 353 -0.07 16.33 9.08
N ASN A 354 -0.56 15.23 9.64
CA ASN A 354 -1.80 15.21 10.42
C ASN A 354 -1.69 16.10 11.66
N ALA A 355 -0.59 16.03 12.40
CA ALA A 355 -0.33 16.89 13.55
C ALA A 355 -0.31 18.38 13.16
N ALA A 356 0.34 18.73 12.04
CA ALA A 356 0.31 20.10 11.53
C ALA A 356 -1.10 20.54 11.12
N VAL A 357 -1.89 19.65 10.50
CA VAL A 357 -3.29 19.93 10.15
C VAL A 357 -4.13 20.18 11.40
N LEU A 358 -4.06 19.30 12.41
CA LEU A 358 -4.82 19.43 13.66
C LEU A 358 -4.46 20.72 14.40
N LYS A 359 -3.17 21.07 14.47
CA LYS A 359 -2.71 22.33 15.06
C LYS A 359 -3.32 23.55 14.38
N GLU A 360 -3.34 23.59 13.05
CA GLU A 360 -3.93 24.71 12.30
C GLU A 360 -5.46 24.74 12.39
N MET A 361 -6.11 23.57 12.40
CA MET A 361 -7.57 23.47 12.59
C MET A 361 -8.00 23.98 13.97
N ALA A 362 -7.18 23.76 15.00
CA ALA A 362 -7.41 24.30 16.34
C ALA A 362 -7.21 25.82 16.41
N ALA A 363 -6.37 26.39 15.54
CA ALA A 363 -5.98 27.81 15.58
C ALA A 363 -6.87 28.75 14.75
N GLY A 364 -7.78 28.24 13.89
CA GLY A 364 -8.62 29.09 13.03
C GLY A 364 -9.39 28.35 11.95
N PRO A 365 -9.94 29.03 10.93
CA PRO A 365 -10.77 28.44 9.88
C PRO A 365 -9.96 27.68 8.82
N PHE A 366 -9.01 26.84 9.26
CA PHE A 366 -8.26 25.94 8.42
C PHE A 366 -9.02 24.62 8.24
N SER A 367 -8.96 24.04 7.05
CA SER A 367 -9.55 22.73 6.77
C SER A 367 -8.67 21.96 5.80
N ALA A 368 -8.26 20.76 6.18
CA ALA A 368 -7.56 19.81 5.33
C ALA A 368 -8.03 18.40 5.62
N ARG A 369 -7.81 17.48 4.68
CA ARG A 369 -8.05 16.06 4.92
C ARG A 369 -6.81 15.47 5.56
N GLU A 370 -7.00 14.74 6.65
CA GLU A 370 -5.94 13.93 7.23
C GLU A 370 -5.56 12.76 6.31
N LEU A 371 -4.39 12.19 6.57
CA LEU A 371 -3.90 10.99 5.92
C LEU A 371 -4.27 9.77 6.77
N PRO A 372 -4.70 8.67 6.14
CA PRO A 372 -4.94 7.41 6.83
C PRO A 372 -3.60 6.81 7.27
N VAL A 373 -3.31 6.89 8.57
CA VAL A 373 -2.14 6.31 9.24
C VAL A 373 -2.61 5.49 10.43
N GLN A 374 -2.08 4.29 10.58
CA GLN A 374 -2.29 3.50 11.78
C GLN A 374 -1.13 3.74 12.75
N PRO A 375 -1.39 3.89 14.06
CA PRO A 375 -0.36 4.08 15.08
C PRO A 375 0.31 2.75 15.42
N VAL A 376 1.01 2.16 14.44
CA VAL A 376 1.71 0.87 14.61
C VAL A 376 3.15 1.13 15.08
N VAL A 377 3.67 0.23 15.91
CA VAL A 377 5.09 0.16 16.29
C VAL A 377 5.95 -0.20 15.08
N ARG A 378 7.01 0.59 14.82
CA ARG A 378 7.88 0.42 13.65
C ARG A 378 9.37 0.66 13.93
N ASP A 379 9.69 1.17 15.11
CA ASP A 379 11.05 1.35 15.61
C ASP A 379 11.09 1.17 17.15
N TYR A 380 12.30 1.03 17.71
CA TYR A 380 12.46 0.80 19.14
C TYR A 380 11.94 1.93 20.03
N LYS A 381 11.88 3.18 19.54
CA LYS A 381 11.30 4.29 20.31
C LYS A 381 9.79 4.08 20.43
N THR A 382 9.12 3.85 19.31
CA THR A 382 7.69 3.56 19.26
C THR A 382 7.31 2.27 19.98
N ALA A 383 8.22 1.30 20.03
CA ALA A 383 8.03 0.07 20.79
C ALA A 383 7.98 0.36 22.30
N ARG A 384 8.87 1.22 22.81
CA ARG A 384 8.86 1.66 24.22
C ARG A 384 7.56 2.37 24.61
N GLU A 385 7.01 3.16 23.69
CA GLU A 385 5.73 3.85 23.90
C GLU A 385 4.53 2.88 23.99
N ALA A 386 4.68 1.65 23.49
CA ALA A 386 3.63 0.64 23.34
C ALA A 386 3.75 -0.54 24.32
N VAL A 387 4.78 -0.57 25.18
CA VAL A 387 4.99 -1.56 26.25
C VAL A 387 4.87 -0.83 27.58
N PHE A 388 4.09 -1.41 28.49
CA PHE A 388 3.71 -0.82 29.77
C PHE A 388 4.06 -1.77 30.91
N VAL A 389 4.23 -1.19 32.10
CA VAL A 389 4.27 -1.95 33.35
C VAL A 389 2.83 -2.06 33.85
N VAL A 390 2.40 -3.27 34.21
CA VAL A 390 1.13 -3.50 34.89
C VAL A 390 1.42 -3.68 36.35
N GLU A 391 0.73 -2.93 37.19
CA GLU A 391 0.80 -3.00 38.65
C GLU A 391 -0.62 -3.16 39.17
N TRP A 392 -0.81 -4.05 40.13
CA TRP A 392 -2.07 -4.05 40.87
C TRP A 392 -1.86 -4.23 42.35
N LEU A 393 -2.75 -3.55 43.08
CA LEU A 393 -2.82 -3.50 44.52
C LEU A 393 -4.21 -3.96 44.95
N ALA A 394 -4.26 -4.75 46.01
CA ALA A 394 -5.52 -5.18 46.61
C ALA A 394 -5.30 -5.58 48.07
N ASP A 395 -6.39 -5.72 48.81
CA ASP A 395 -6.36 -6.22 50.19
C ASP A 395 -6.86 -7.67 50.22
N TYR A 396 -6.12 -8.55 50.89
CA TYR A 396 -6.53 -9.93 51.12
C TYR A 396 -7.23 -10.07 52.47
N HIS A 397 -8.46 -10.59 52.46
CA HIS A 397 -9.26 -10.88 53.66
C HIS A 397 -9.35 -12.39 53.92
N SER A 398 -8.61 -12.87 54.92
CA SER A 398 -8.61 -14.28 55.32
C SER A 398 -9.93 -14.76 55.95
N SER A 399 -10.76 -13.84 56.46
CA SER A 399 -12.10 -14.08 57.04
C SER A 399 -12.88 -12.75 57.17
N PRO A 400 -14.21 -12.75 57.29
CA PRO A 400 -14.99 -11.52 57.44
C PRO A 400 -14.58 -10.74 58.70
N GLY A 401 -13.79 -9.68 58.50
CA GLY A 401 -13.48 -8.68 59.51
C GLY A 401 -12.08 -8.71 60.15
N HIS A 402 -11.14 -9.60 59.79
CA HIS A 402 -9.79 -9.61 60.38
C HIS A 402 -8.64 -9.77 59.35
N HIS A 403 -7.61 -8.93 59.56
CA HIS A 403 -6.31 -8.79 58.87
C HIS A 403 -6.37 -8.43 57.38
N GLU A 404 -6.12 -7.14 57.08
CA GLU A 404 -5.80 -6.62 55.75
C GLU A 404 -4.32 -6.86 55.46
N CYS A 405 -4.03 -7.82 54.58
CA CYS A 405 -2.68 -8.02 54.06
C CYS A 405 -2.61 -7.42 52.65
N PRO A 406 -1.72 -6.44 52.38
CA PRO A 406 -1.59 -5.87 51.05
C PRO A 406 -1.04 -6.92 50.09
N ILE A 407 -1.64 -7.00 48.92
CA ILE A 407 -1.15 -7.76 47.77
C ILE A 407 -0.55 -6.75 46.79
N GLU A 408 0.67 -7.03 46.34
CA GLU A 408 1.29 -6.33 45.24
C GLU A 408 1.71 -7.35 44.18
N ALA A 409 1.38 -7.08 42.93
CA ALA A 409 1.90 -7.82 41.80
C ALA A 409 2.16 -6.92 40.60
N GLN A 410 3.19 -7.29 39.86
CA GLN A 410 3.70 -6.51 38.74
C GLN A 410 4.08 -7.40 37.56
N GLY A 411 3.91 -6.88 36.35
CA GLY A 411 4.36 -7.54 35.13
C GLY A 411 4.46 -6.60 33.93
N THR A 412 4.71 -7.15 32.76
CA THR A 412 4.73 -6.39 31.50
C THR A 412 3.40 -6.60 30.76
N ALA A 413 2.86 -5.53 30.17
CA ALA A 413 1.84 -5.62 29.13
C ALA A 413 2.25 -4.82 27.89
N PHE A 414 1.62 -5.10 26.76
CA PHE A 414 1.84 -4.32 25.55
C PHE A 414 0.55 -4.13 24.77
N ALA A 415 0.45 -3.00 24.07
CA ALA A 415 -0.66 -2.72 23.18
C ALA A 415 -0.55 -3.57 21.91
N TYR A 416 -1.58 -4.34 21.60
CA TYR A 416 -1.56 -5.30 20.51
C TYR A 416 -2.81 -5.19 19.65
N ARG A 417 -2.65 -5.17 18.32
CA ARG A 417 -3.71 -4.98 17.31
C ARG A 417 -4.43 -3.63 17.32
N GLU A 418 -4.73 -3.07 18.49
CA GLU A 418 -5.47 -1.83 18.67
C GLU A 418 -4.89 -1.03 19.85
N LEU A 419 -5.25 0.26 19.93
CA LEU A 419 -4.78 1.13 21.01
C LEU A 419 -5.31 0.69 22.38
N ASN A 420 -6.61 0.43 22.50
CA ASN A 420 -7.22 0.11 23.79
C ASN A 420 -7.17 -1.40 24.15
N LEU A 421 -6.26 -2.17 23.55
CA LEU A 421 -6.14 -3.61 23.79
C LEU A 421 -4.72 -3.92 24.26
N LEU A 422 -4.61 -4.22 25.55
CA LEU A 422 -3.36 -4.62 26.17
C LEU A 422 -3.35 -6.13 26.38
N VAL A 423 -2.22 -6.75 26.10
CA VAL A 423 -2.01 -8.19 26.32
C VAL A 423 -0.96 -8.39 27.40
N THR A 424 -1.21 -9.34 28.30
CA THR A 424 -0.27 -9.78 29.34
C THR A 424 -0.50 -11.25 29.69
N CYS A 425 0.32 -11.80 30.60
CA CYS A 425 0.12 -13.15 31.12
C CYS A 425 -0.95 -13.19 32.22
N ASP A 426 -1.64 -14.32 32.36
CA ASP A 426 -2.66 -14.51 33.41
C ASP A 426 -2.02 -14.50 34.80
N HIS A 427 -0.82 -15.07 34.95
CA HIS A 427 -0.13 -15.12 36.24
C HIS A 427 0.30 -13.73 36.76
N VAL A 428 0.33 -12.68 35.92
CA VAL A 428 0.55 -11.30 36.38
C VAL A 428 -0.60 -10.84 37.29
N LEU A 429 -1.78 -11.44 37.13
CA LEU A 429 -2.97 -11.23 37.96
C LEU A 429 -3.03 -12.19 39.16
N VAL A 430 -1.92 -12.83 39.51
CA VAL A 430 -1.78 -13.65 40.72
C VAL A 430 -0.69 -13.05 41.60
N GLY A 431 -1.11 -12.44 42.70
CA GLY A 431 -0.22 -11.77 43.64
C GLY A 431 0.11 -12.66 44.83
N LYS A 432 0.97 -12.17 45.71
CA LYS A 432 1.33 -12.87 46.95
C LYS A 432 0.84 -12.04 48.14
N ALA A 433 0.02 -12.66 48.99
CA ALA A 433 -0.35 -12.10 50.28
C ALA A 433 0.52 -12.73 51.37
N GLU A 434 1.05 -11.93 52.28
CA GLU A 434 1.79 -12.43 53.43
C GLU A 434 0.83 -12.62 54.61
N PHE A 435 0.51 -13.88 54.94
CA PHE A 435 -0.43 -14.20 56.02
C PHE A 435 0.24 -15.14 57.04
N ALA A 436 0.29 -14.71 58.31
CA ALA A 436 0.90 -15.48 59.39
C ALA A 436 2.34 -15.97 59.12
N GLY A 437 3.14 -15.19 58.39
CA GLY A 437 4.51 -15.55 58.00
C GLY A 437 4.62 -16.55 56.85
N MET A 438 3.53 -16.84 56.14
CA MET A 438 3.50 -17.66 54.92
C MET A 438 3.02 -16.84 53.72
N GLU A 439 3.69 -16.97 52.58
CA GLU A 439 3.23 -16.41 51.30
C GLU A 439 2.07 -17.27 50.75
N VAL A 440 0.91 -16.67 50.59
CA VAL A 440 -0.27 -17.29 49.98
C VAL A 440 -0.51 -16.67 48.60
N PRO A 441 -0.60 -17.46 47.52
CA PRO A 441 -0.95 -16.94 46.20
C PRO A 441 -2.42 -16.50 46.18
N ALA A 442 -2.67 -15.25 45.81
CA ALA A 442 -4.02 -14.67 45.73
C ALA A 442 -4.34 -14.29 44.27
N ASP A 443 -5.38 -14.90 43.73
CA ASP A 443 -5.87 -14.60 42.37
C ASP A 443 -6.68 -13.30 42.38
N PHE A 444 -6.49 -12.44 41.38
CA PHE A 444 -7.20 -11.17 41.24
C PHE A 444 -8.72 -11.30 41.32
N ASP A 445 -9.31 -12.41 40.87
CA ASP A 445 -10.77 -12.63 40.87
C ASP A 445 -11.27 -13.36 42.14
N ALA A 446 -10.39 -13.70 43.07
CA ALA A 446 -10.77 -14.38 44.31
C ALA A 446 -11.70 -13.50 45.17
N PRO A 447 -12.74 -14.08 45.81
CA PRO A 447 -13.67 -13.32 46.65
C PRO A 447 -13.01 -12.73 47.90
N GLU A 448 -11.90 -13.31 48.35
CA GLU A 448 -11.08 -12.84 49.47
C GLU A 448 -10.27 -11.57 49.11
N VAL A 449 -10.13 -11.26 47.83
CA VAL A 449 -9.39 -10.09 47.34
C VAL A 449 -10.36 -8.94 47.13
N VAL A 450 -10.20 -7.85 47.88
CA VAL A 450 -11.05 -6.65 47.84
C VAL A 450 -10.23 -5.39 47.55
N ASN A 451 -10.88 -4.25 47.33
CA ASN A 451 -10.24 -2.95 47.03
C ASN A 451 -9.25 -3.00 45.86
N LYS A 452 -9.61 -3.74 44.80
CA LYS A 452 -8.75 -3.99 43.64
C LYS A 452 -8.47 -2.71 42.87
N MET A 453 -7.21 -2.39 42.69
CA MET A 453 -6.73 -1.32 41.84
C MET A 453 -5.74 -1.89 40.83
N LEU A 454 -6.09 -1.84 39.54
CA LEU A 454 -5.22 -2.26 38.45
C LEU A 454 -4.78 -1.01 37.67
N THR A 455 -3.47 -0.81 37.64
CA THR A 455 -2.83 0.38 37.08
C THR A 455 -1.85 -0.03 36.00
N VAL A 456 -1.87 0.71 34.90
CA VAL A 456 -0.92 0.57 33.80
C VAL A 456 -0.02 1.80 33.81
N VAL A 457 1.30 1.59 33.83
CA VAL A 457 2.30 2.63 34.03
C VAL A 457 3.20 2.71 32.81
N ARG A 458 3.54 3.93 32.40
CA ARG A 458 4.59 4.22 31.42
C ARG A 458 5.84 4.74 32.12
N PRO A 459 6.91 3.94 32.24
CA PRO A 459 8.08 4.34 33.01
C PRO A 459 8.85 5.54 32.46
N GLU A 460 8.81 5.80 31.16
CA GLU A 460 9.54 6.95 30.58
C GLU A 460 8.95 8.31 30.98
N THR A 461 7.63 8.39 31.19
CA THR A 461 6.93 9.64 31.53
C THR A 461 6.40 9.67 32.96
N HIS A 462 6.44 8.55 33.68
CA HIS A 462 5.88 8.35 35.01
C HIS A 462 4.35 8.56 35.05
N GLU A 463 3.70 8.46 33.88
CA GLU A 463 2.26 8.52 33.76
C GLU A 463 1.64 7.16 34.10
N SER A 464 0.49 7.18 34.76
CA SER A 464 -0.25 5.98 35.15
C SER A 464 -1.74 6.12 34.80
N TRP A 465 -2.37 5.00 34.45
CA TRP A 465 -3.77 4.93 34.03
C TRP A 465 -4.47 3.74 34.65
N ALA A 466 -5.72 3.92 35.06
CA ALA A 466 -6.55 2.80 35.50
C ALA A 466 -6.89 1.87 34.33
N ALA A 467 -6.88 0.57 34.60
CA ALA A 467 -7.23 -0.45 33.64
C ALA A 467 -8.10 -1.53 34.27
N ARG A 468 -8.78 -2.31 33.42
CA ARG A 468 -9.60 -3.44 33.81
C ARG A 468 -9.25 -4.69 33.03
N VAL A 469 -9.44 -5.83 33.68
CA VAL A 469 -9.33 -7.14 33.04
C VAL A 469 -10.62 -7.43 32.27
N VAL A 470 -10.52 -7.75 30.98
CA VAL A 470 -11.70 -8.05 30.14
C VAL A 470 -11.78 -9.50 29.68
N TYR A 471 -10.66 -10.22 29.73
CA TYR A 471 -10.61 -11.63 29.37
C TYR A 471 -9.41 -12.30 30.04
N ARG A 472 -9.59 -13.54 30.49
CA ARG A 472 -8.54 -14.38 31.08
C ARG A 472 -8.66 -15.81 30.56
N ASN A 473 -7.53 -16.46 30.32
CA ASN A 473 -7.44 -17.88 30.05
C ASN A 473 -6.28 -18.48 30.86
N LYS A 474 -6.63 -19.07 32.02
CA LYS A 474 -5.66 -19.65 32.96
C LYS A 474 -4.87 -20.83 32.38
N GLN A 475 -5.51 -21.64 31.52
CA GLN A 475 -4.85 -22.81 30.91
C GLN A 475 -3.70 -22.41 29.99
N PHE A 476 -3.85 -21.28 29.30
CA PHE A 476 -2.86 -20.78 28.34
C PHE A 476 -2.08 -19.59 28.85
N ASP A 477 -2.18 -19.26 30.14
CA ASP A 477 -1.49 -18.13 30.79
C ASP A 477 -1.58 -16.82 29.98
N PHE A 478 -2.82 -16.42 29.66
CA PHE A 478 -3.11 -15.28 28.79
C PHE A 478 -4.24 -14.41 29.36
N ALA A 479 -4.03 -13.09 29.37
CA ALA A 479 -5.04 -12.12 29.79
C ALA A 479 -5.08 -10.91 28.84
N ILE A 480 -6.26 -10.30 28.72
CA ILE A 480 -6.51 -9.05 27.99
C ILE A 480 -6.95 -7.99 28.99
N LEU A 481 -6.30 -6.83 28.93
CA LEU A 481 -6.65 -5.64 29.70
C LEU A 481 -7.11 -4.51 28.76
N GLN A 482 -7.89 -3.58 29.29
CA GLN A 482 -8.28 -2.33 28.62
C GLN A 482 -8.09 -1.14 29.55
N PHE A 483 -7.76 0.03 29.00
CA PHE A 483 -7.80 1.29 29.76
C PHE A 483 -9.26 1.66 30.07
N ASP A 484 -9.49 2.20 31.27
CA ASP A 484 -10.84 2.65 31.69
C ASP A 484 -11.20 4.02 31.08
N GLU A 485 -10.21 4.88 30.91
CA GLU A 485 -10.31 6.16 30.21
C GLU A 485 -9.90 6.02 28.73
N PRO A 486 -10.13 7.03 27.86
CA PRO A 486 -9.59 7.00 26.52
C PRO A 486 -8.09 6.66 26.54
N PRO A 487 -7.62 5.71 25.70
CA PRO A 487 -6.25 5.25 25.77
C PRO A 487 -5.29 6.44 25.57
N PRO A 488 -4.16 6.47 26.30
CA PRO A 488 -3.19 7.54 26.14
C PRO A 488 -2.64 7.58 24.71
N HIS A 489 -1.95 8.65 24.33
CA HIS A 489 -1.27 8.66 23.04
C HIS A 489 -0.13 7.63 23.05
N HIS A 490 -0.32 6.51 22.34
CA HIS A 490 0.66 5.45 22.16
C HIS A 490 0.48 4.76 20.81
N ARG A 491 1.26 3.70 20.58
CA ARG A 491 1.16 2.83 19.40
C ARG A 491 0.83 1.40 19.82
N PHE A 492 0.48 0.57 18.86
CA PHE A 492 0.26 -0.86 19.08
C PHE A 492 1.16 -1.71 18.18
N PHE A 493 1.47 -2.91 18.63
CA PHE A 493 2.18 -3.89 17.85
C PHE A 493 1.24 -4.60 16.86
N SER A 494 1.71 -4.79 15.62
CA SER A 494 1.06 -5.67 14.65
C SER A 494 1.59 -7.10 14.77
N ALA A 495 0.75 -8.08 14.46
CA ALA A 495 1.20 -9.47 14.32
C ALA A 495 2.11 -9.66 13.09
N MET A 496 2.86 -10.76 13.08
CA MET A 496 3.50 -11.26 11.86
C MET A 496 2.47 -11.78 10.85
N ASP A 497 2.82 -11.74 9.56
CA ASP A 497 1.96 -12.28 8.49
C ASP A 497 2.01 -13.82 8.40
N ALA A 498 3.06 -14.42 8.95
CA ALA A 498 3.32 -15.84 8.95
C ALA A 498 4.06 -16.24 10.24
N PRO A 499 3.95 -17.51 10.67
CA PRO A 499 4.64 -17.98 11.87
C PRO A 499 6.16 -17.80 11.77
N ILE A 500 6.79 -17.45 12.89
CA ILE A 500 8.24 -17.28 12.93
C ILE A 500 8.95 -18.60 12.66
N ALA A 501 10.01 -18.54 11.84
CA ALA A 501 10.79 -19.72 11.49
C ALA A 501 11.71 -20.14 12.65
N PRO A 502 12.00 -21.44 12.82
CA PRO A 502 13.07 -21.90 13.70
C PRO A 502 14.39 -21.20 13.37
N HIS A 503 15.19 -20.90 14.39
CA HIS A 503 16.47 -20.21 14.28
C HIS A 503 16.42 -18.77 13.76
N ALA A 504 15.24 -18.18 13.62
CA ALA A 504 15.10 -16.76 13.31
C ALA A 504 15.59 -15.89 14.48
N ASP A 505 16.19 -14.76 14.14
CA ASP A 505 16.52 -13.73 15.12
C ASP A 505 15.26 -12.92 15.44
N GLY A 506 15.12 -12.54 16.71
CA GLY A 506 14.04 -11.71 17.20
C GLY A 506 14.45 -10.90 18.42
N VAL A 507 13.51 -10.16 18.96
CA VAL A 507 13.74 -9.27 20.10
C VAL A 507 12.61 -9.42 21.10
N LEU A 508 12.96 -9.73 22.35
CA LEU A 508 12.06 -9.68 23.49
C LEU A 508 12.11 -8.27 24.11
N ILE A 509 10.95 -7.69 24.34
CA ILE A 509 10.82 -6.36 24.96
C ILE A 509 10.02 -6.49 26.25
N GLY A 510 10.49 -5.91 27.35
CA GLY A 510 9.79 -5.93 28.63
C GLY A 510 10.55 -5.25 29.75
N PHE A 511 10.07 -5.36 30.98
CA PHE A 511 10.72 -4.78 32.16
C PHE A 511 11.26 -5.84 33.15
N PRO A 512 12.50 -6.33 33.01
CA PRO A 512 13.02 -7.37 33.87
C PRO A 512 13.42 -6.76 35.21
N ALA A 513 12.92 -7.30 36.33
CA ALA A 513 13.20 -6.79 37.67
C ALA A 513 13.00 -5.26 37.76
N TYR A 514 11.84 -4.78 37.31
CA TYR A 514 11.51 -3.36 37.31
C TYR A 514 11.66 -2.77 38.71
N GLN A 515 12.65 -1.88 38.85
CA GLN A 515 12.93 -1.10 40.04
C GLN A 515 13.36 0.29 39.55
N ASN A 516 12.95 1.36 40.23
CA ASN A 516 13.38 2.74 39.97
C ASN A 516 13.08 3.29 38.55
N TRP A 517 11.89 3.04 37.98
CA TRP A 517 11.45 3.69 36.72
C TRP A 517 12.34 3.40 35.50
N ASN A 518 13.04 2.27 35.51
CA ASN A 518 13.91 1.87 34.39
C ASN A 518 13.13 1.67 33.08
N LEU A 519 13.75 2.05 31.96
CA LEU A 519 13.23 1.81 30.61
C LEU A 519 13.15 0.31 30.28
N PRO A 520 12.30 -0.12 29.33
CA PRO A 520 12.18 -1.53 29.01
C PRO A 520 13.48 -2.03 28.37
N ASP A 521 13.86 -3.24 28.77
CA ASP A 521 14.94 -3.98 28.16
C ASP A 521 14.55 -4.42 26.76
N ILE A 522 15.50 -4.34 25.83
CA ILE A 522 15.34 -4.72 24.44
C ILE A 522 16.38 -5.79 24.19
N ASN A 523 15.98 -7.04 24.38
CA ASN A 523 16.89 -8.17 24.45
C ASN A 523 16.84 -8.99 23.13
N PRO A 524 17.92 -8.97 22.31
CA PRO A 524 18.01 -9.81 21.12
C PRO A 524 18.08 -11.29 21.49
N GLN A 525 17.22 -12.09 20.88
CA GLN A 525 17.01 -13.49 21.21
C GLN A 525 16.87 -14.31 19.93
N LYS A 526 17.12 -15.62 20.02
CA LYS A 526 17.00 -16.53 18.87
C LYS A 526 15.90 -17.55 19.11
N VAL A 527 15.07 -17.79 18.11
CA VAL A 527 14.06 -18.85 18.16
C VAL A 527 14.77 -20.21 18.06
N LEU A 528 14.48 -21.14 18.95
CA LEU A 528 15.00 -22.50 18.87
C LEU A 528 14.06 -23.37 18.04
N ASN A 529 13.00 -23.87 18.65
CA ASN A 529 12.03 -24.77 18.04
C ASN A 529 10.61 -24.35 18.40
N ARG A 530 9.67 -24.59 17.49
CA ARG A 530 8.24 -24.55 17.83
C ARG A 530 7.89 -25.83 18.57
N THR A 531 7.18 -25.67 19.67
CA THR A 531 6.75 -26.75 20.56
C THR A 531 5.23 -26.77 20.64
N LEU A 532 4.68 -27.95 20.86
CA LEU A 532 3.27 -28.16 21.17
C LEU A 532 3.18 -28.74 22.59
N PRO A 533 3.44 -27.94 23.63
CA PRO A 533 3.51 -28.45 25.00
C PRO A 533 2.18 -29.03 25.48
N ASN A 534 1.05 -28.51 24.97
CA ASN A 534 -0.30 -28.97 25.26
C ASN A 534 -1.14 -29.08 23.97
N ALA A 535 -2.22 -29.88 23.98
CA ALA A 535 -3.14 -29.98 22.85
C ALA A 535 -3.75 -28.60 22.52
N GLY A 536 -3.41 -28.06 21.33
CA GLY A 536 -3.87 -26.76 20.87
C GLY A 536 -3.04 -25.56 21.35
N MET A 537 -1.99 -25.76 22.16
CA MET A 537 -1.02 -24.72 22.53
C MET A 537 0.14 -24.76 21.57
N VAL A 538 0.22 -23.76 20.70
CA VAL A 538 1.40 -23.55 19.86
C VAL A 538 2.29 -22.52 20.56
N SER A 539 3.47 -22.94 20.98
CA SER A 539 4.50 -22.07 21.54
C SER A 539 5.81 -22.24 20.79
N PHE A 540 6.77 -21.37 21.07
CA PHE A 540 8.14 -21.56 20.65
C PHE A 540 9.09 -21.21 21.77
N THR A 541 10.25 -21.86 21.79
CA THR A 541 11.30 -21.58 22.76
C THR A 541 12.31 -20.61 22.21
N ILE A 542 12.85 -19.76 23.09
CA ILE A 542 13.88 -18.78 22.77
C ILE A 542 15.18 -19.10 23.54
N ALA A 543 16.33 -18.70 23.00
CA ALA A 543 17.62 -18.90 23.65
C ALA A 543 18.58 -17.71 23.48
N ASN A 544 19.16 -17.30 24.61
CA ASN A 544 20.40 -16.54 24.85
C ASN A 544 20.39 -16.00 26.29
N ALA A 545 21.53 -15.52 26.81
CA ALA A 545 21.66 -15.03 28.20
C ALA A 545 20.59 -13.97 28.56
N GLY A 546 19.77 -14.22 29.59
CA GLY A 546 18.69 -13.33 30.03
C GLY A 546 17.31 -13.58 29.41
N SER A 547 17.09 -14.80 28.92
CA SER A 547 16.00 -15.26 28.06
C SER A 547 14.57 -14.87 28.47
N ILE A 548 14.10 -15.16 29.69
CA ILE A 548 12.90 -14.55 30.29
C ILE A 548 13.15 -14.46 31.81
N ARG A 549 13.04 -13.26 32.40
CA ARG A 549 13.26 -13.00 33.83
C ARG A 549 11.96 -12.53 34.49
N PRO A 550 11.79 -12.66 35.82
CA PRO A 550 10.68 -12.04 36.54
C PRO A 550 10.54 -10.55 36.14
N GLY A 551 9.33 -10.14 35.79
CA GLY A 551 9.01 -8.80 35.27
C GLY A 551 8.92 -8.69 33.74
N ASN A 552 9.65 -9.52 32.97
CA ASN A 552 9.57 -9.55 31.50
C ASN A 552 8.42 -10.42 30.95
N SER A 553 7.79 -11.22 31.80
CA SER A 553 6.60 -12.00 31.45
C SER A 553 5.46 -11.08 31.02
N GLY A 554 4.75 -11.48 29.96
CA GLY A 554 3.74 -10.68 29.29
C GLY A 554 4.30 -9.71 28.24
N GLY A 555 5.63 -9.62 28.08
CA GLY A 555 6.27 -8.81 27.05
C GLY A 555 6.19 -9.40 25.63
N PRO A 556 6.20 -8.57 24.58
CA PRO A 556 6.17 -9.05 23.19
C PRO A 556 7.54 -9.57 22.74
N PHE A 557 7.53 -10.73 22.09
CA PHE A 557 8.63 -11.20 21.24
C PHE A 557 8.35 -10.84 19.79
N THR A 558 9.30 -10.17 19.13
CA THR A 558 9.10 -9.58 17.81
C THR A 558 10.18 -9.96 16.80
N ASP A 559 9.87 -9.84 15.50
CA ASP A 559 10.84 -9.96 14.40
C ASP A 559 11.69 -8.69 14.21
N ASP A 560 12.54 -8.69 13.18
CA ASP A 560 13.38 -7.54 12.78
C ASP A 560 12.61 -6.28 12.41
N ARG A 561 11.29 -6.40 12.19
CA ARG A 561 10.37 -5.30 11.87
C ARG A 561 9.47 -4.93 13.05
N LEU A 562 9.72 -5.48 14.23
CA LEU A 562 8.94 -5.27 15.45
C LEU A 562 7.49 -5.75 15.31
N ARG A 563 7.25 -6.78 14.50
CA ARG A 563 5.97 -7.48 14.42
C ARG A 563 5.99 -8.64 15.41
N VAL A 564 4.90 -8.80 16.16
CA VAL A 564 4.80 -9.79 17.23
C VAL A 564 4.72 -11.20 16.64
N ALA A 565 5.67 -12.03 17.04
CA ALA A 565 5.67 -13.48 16.82
C ALA A 565 5.00 -14.23 17.98
N GLY A 566 5.08 -13.66 19.19
CA GLY A 566 4.46 -14.23 20.37
C GLY A 566 4.64 -13.37 21.62
N MET A 567 4.09 -13.84 22.74
CA MET A 567 4.21 -13.21 24.06
C MET A 567 5.02 -14.11 24.99
N ALA A 568 6.00 -13.55 25.70
CA ALA A 568 6.78 -14.28 26.70
C ALA A 568 5.91 -14.69 27.89
N GLN A 569 5.94 -15.98 28.27
CA GLN A 569 5.12 -16.51 29.38
C GLN A 569 5.95 -16.80 30.61
N ARG A 570 6.68 -17.92 30.60
CA ARG A 570 7.53 -18.35 31.72
C ARG A 570 8.95 -18.53 31.26
N GLY A 571 9.88 -18.05 32.08
CA GLY A 571 11.31 -18.28 31.92
C GLY A 571 11.82 -19.39 32.82
N ALA A 572 12.97 -19.97 32.44
CA ALA A 572 13.65 -21.03 33.19
C ALA A 572 14.30 -20.56 34.52
N TYR A 573 13.83 -19.46 35.11
CA TYR A 573 14.51 -18.73 36.19
C TYR A 573 14.67 -19.51 37.52
N MET A 574 14.04 -20.68 37.65
CA MET A 574 14.17 -21.58 38.82
C MET A 574 14.82 -22.93 38.49
N GLY A 575 15.48 -23.06 37.32
CA GLY A 575 16.17 -24.30 36.94
C GLY A 575 15.26 -25.44 36.47
N VAL A 576 13.95 -25.19 36.31
CA VAL A 576 12.98 -26.14 35.77
C VAL A 576 12.10 -25.40 34.75
N GLY A 577 12.21 -25.75 33.47
CA GLY A 577 11.38 -25.20 32.37
C GLY A 577 12.17 -24.69 31.16
N HIS A 578 11.44 -24.35 30.08
CA HIS A 578 11.97 -23.69 28.88
C HIS A 578 11.47 -22.24 28.82
N ASP A 579 12.25 -21.34 28.21
CA ASP A 579 11.81 -19.97 27.95
C ASP A 579 10.81 -19.96 26.79
N GLU A 580 9.53 -19.96 27.13
CA GLU A 580 8.44 -20.17 26.18
C GLU A 580 7.70 -18.88 25.84
N CYS A 581 7.43 -18.71 24.54
CA CYS A 581 6.57 -17.66 24.01
C CYS A 581 5.29 -18.27 23.44
N LEU A 582 4.13 -17.75 23.85
CA LEU A 582 2.83 -18.08 23.25
C LEU A 582 2.77 -17.52 21.84
N CYS A 583 2.50 -18.35 20.84
CA CYS A 583 2.41 -17.90 19.45
C CYS A 583 1.28 -16.87 19.23
N PHE A 584 1.53 -15.89 18.37
CA PHE A 584 0.54 -14.86 18.03
C PHE A 584 -0.76 -15.45 17.47
N GLU A 585 -0.70 -16.59 16.77
CA GLU A 585 -1.90 -17.27 16.24
C GLU A 585 -2.87 -17.67 17.36
N VAL A 586 -2.35 -18.08 18.51
CA VAL A 586 -3.15 -18.45 19.68
C VAL A 586 -3.71 -17.19 20.35
N MET A 587 -2.88 -16.14 20.48
CA MET A 587 -3.32 -14.85 21.01
C MET A 587 -4.47 -14.26 20.18
N ASP A 588 -4.33 -14.22 18.86
CA ASP A 588 -5.35 -13.71 17.93
C ASP A 588 -6.65 -14.53 18.00
N LYS A 589 -6.56 -15.85 18.18
CA LYS A 589 -7.72 -16.71 18.39
C LYS A 589 -8.50 -16.29 19.64
N PHE A 590 -7.82 -16.11 20.77
CA PHE A 590 -8.47 -15.69 22.02
C PHE A 590 -9.03 -14.28 21.96
N ILE A 591 -8.33 -13.35 21.30
CA ILE A 591 -8.86 -12.00 21.04
C ILE A 591 -10.13 -12.08 20.19
N GLY A 592 -10.15 -12.92 19.15
CA GLY A 592 -11.33 -13.16 18.32
C GLY A 592 -12.52 -13.74 19.11
N GLU A 593 -12.27 -14.73 19.98
CA GLU A 593 -13.27 -15.31 20.87
C GLU A 593 -13.87 -14.26 21.83
N TRP A 594 -13.03 -13.42 22.42
CA TRP A 594 -13.47 -12.32 23.30
C TRP A 594 -14.27 -11.26 22.54
N MET A 595 -13.81 -10.83 21.36
CA MET A 595 -14.53 -9.86 20.51
C MET A 595 -15.91 -10.39 20.11
N ALA A 596 -16.01 -11.67 19.75
CA ALA A 596 -17.28 -12.31 19.40
C ALA A 596 -18.27 -12.34 20.58
N LYS A 597 -17.78 -12.67 21.79
CA LYS A 597 -18.60 -12.65 23.02
C LYS A 597 -19.06 -11.24 23.37
N SER A 598 -18.17 -10.25 23.24
CA SER A 598 -18.47 -8.84 23.52
C SER A 598 -19.49 -8.26 22.53
N ALA A 599 -19.40 -8.62 21.25
CA ALA A 599 -20.36 -8.20 20.23
C ALA A 599 -21.75 -8.83 20.43
N ALA A 600 -21.82 -10.07 20.93
CA ALA A 600 -23.08 -10.75 21.26
C ALA A 600 -23.76 -10.18 22.52
N ALA A 601 -23.00 -9.54 23.42
CA ALA A 601 -23.50 -8.92 24.64
C ALA A 601 -23.98 -7.46 24.44
N ALA A 602 -23.67 -6.84 23.30
CA ALA A 602 -24.15 -5.50 22.98
C ALA A 602 -25.58 -5.56 22.40
N PRO A 603 -26.57 -4.81 22.92
CA PRO A 603 -27.87 -4.70 22.28
C PRO A 603 -27.71 -4.11 20.87
N PRO A 604 -28.62 -4.42 19.92
CA PRO A 604 -28.51 -3.94 18.55
C PRO A 604 -28.46 -2.41 18.52
N ALA A 605 -27.39 -1.86 17.94
CA ALA A 605 -27.21 -0.42 17.82
C ALA A 605 -28.31 0.19 16.93
N PHE A 606 -29.01 1.21 17.46
CA PHE A 606 -29.90 2.06 16.67
C PHE A 606 -29.17 2.68 15.47
N PRO A 607 -29.87 2.95 14.36
CA PRO A 607 -29.25 3.36 13.10
C PRO A 607 -28.53 4.70 13.26
N ARG A 608 -27.24 4.73 12.89
CA ARG A 608 -26.46 5.96 12.79
C ARG A 608 -27.10 6.89 11.75
N LEU A 609 -27.54 8.07 12.21
CA LEU A 609 -27.81 9.21 11.34
C LEU A 609 -26.50 9.61 10.64
N VAL A 610 -26.57 9.64 9.32
CA VAL A 610 -25.51 10.08 8.42
C VAL A 610 -25.39 11.60 8.50
N ALA A 611 -24.17 12.12 8.69
CA ALA A 611 -23.78 13.50 8.40
C ALA A 611 -22.51 13.49 7.55
#